data_AF-A0A2N7UFY1-F1
#
_entry.id   AF-A0A2N7UFY1-F1
#
_cell.length_a   1.000
_cell.length_b   1.000
_cell.length_c   1.000
_cell.angle_alpha   90.00
_cell.angle_beta   90.00
_cell.angle_gamma   90.00
#
_symmetry.space_group_name_H-M   'P 1'
#
loop_
_entity.id
_entity.type
_entity.pdbx_description
1 polymer ?
#
loop_
_entity_poly.entity_id
_entity_poly.type
_entity_poly.pdbx_seq_one_letter_code
_entity_poly.pdbx_strand_id
1 'polypeptide(L)' 'MDKVWLGVKLLITLLVLVLFVQNIAVVEFRFLTWSMSLPLALLLVVIYVLGMVSGRSLFALIRRLRRRRSAEPHR' A
#
# COMPACT_ATOMS: atom_id res chain seq x y z
N MET A 1 45.64 0.75 -11.74
CA MET A 1 44.87 1.38 -10.64
C MET A 1 43.35 1.21 -10.82
N ASP A 2 42.92 0.79 -12.00
CA ASP A 2 41.51 0.76 -12.45
C ASP A 2 40.72 -0.39 -11.79
N LYS A 3 41.40 -1.51 -11.52
CA LYS A 3 40.83 -2.67 -10.83
C LYS A 3 40.45 -2.36 -9.37
N VAL A 4 41.21 -1.49 -8.72
CA VAL A 4 40.93 -1.06 -7.33
C VAL A 4 39.69 -0.17 -7.31
N TRP A 5 39.57 0.77 -8.26
CA TRP A 5 38.38 1.60 -8.42
C TRP A 5 37.13 0.80 -8.75
N LEU A 6 37.25 -0.21 -9.61
CA LEU A 6 36.17 -1.14 -9.90
C LEU A 6 35.76 -1.93 -8.65
N GLY A 7 36.73 -2.45 -7.90
CA GLY A 7 36.48 -3.15 -6.63
C GLY A 7 35.77 -2.27 -5.61
N VAL A 8 36.21 -1.01 -5.45
CA VAL A 8 35.58 -0.04 -4.54
C VAL A 8 34.15 0.29 -4.98
N LYS A 9 33.91 0.54 -6.28
CA LYS A 9 32.55 0.75 -6.79
C LYS A 9 31.65 -0.46 -6.52
N LEU A 10 32.13 -1.66 -6.80
CA LEU A 10 31.35 -2.90 -6.60
C LEU A 10 31.01 -3.10 -5.13
N LEU A 11 31.97 -2.85 -4.24
CA LEU A 11 31.79 -2.91 -2.79
C LEU A 11 30.75 -1.89 -2.31
N ILE A 12 30.83 -0.64 -2.78
CA ILE A 12 29.86 0.41 -2.46
C ILE A 12 28.46 0.01 -2.97
N THR A 13 28.35 -0.48 -4.21
CA THR A 13 27.07 -0.94 -4.77
C THR A 13 26.47 -2.07 -3.94
N LEU A 14 27.28 -3.05 -3.53
CA LEU A 14 26.84 -4.15 -2.68
C LEU A 14 26.35 -3.64 -1.31
N LEU A 15 27.09 -2.71 -0.69
CA LEU A 15 26.72 -2.09 0.58
C LEU A 15 25.39 -1.35 0.47
N VAL A 16 25.21 -0.54 -0.57
CA VAL A 16 23.96 0.19 -0.83
C VAL A 16 22.79 -0.79 -1.03
N LEU A 17 23.01 -1.89 -1.76
CA LEU A 17 21.98 -2.90 -1.98
C LEU A 17 21.56 -3.58 -0.66
N VAL A 18 22.52 -3.95 0.17
CA VAL A 18 22.27 -4.53 1.49
C VAL A 18 21.54 -3.55 2.39
N LEU A 19 22.00 -2.29 2.45
CA LEU A 19 21.32 -1.22 3.17
C LEU A 19 19.89 -1.05 2.67
N PHE A 20 19.66 -1.02 1.36
CA PHE A 20 18.31 -0.88 0.78
C PHE A 20 17.39 -2.01 1.25
N VAL A 21 17.83 -3.27 1.14
CA VAL A 21 17.03 -4.43 1.56
C VAL A 21 16.79 -4.41 3.07
N GLN A 22 17.79 -4.05 3.87
CA GLN A 22 17.65 -3.95 5.33
C GLN A 22 16.80 -2.75 5.78
N ASN A 23 16.80 -1.66 5.01
CA ASN A 23 16.03 -0.45 5.30
C ASN A 23 14.59 -0.51 4.74
N ILE A 24 14.17 -1.66 4.19
CA ILE A 24 12.75 -1.90 3.92
C ILE A 24 12.03 -1.87 5.26
N ALA A 25 11.17 -0.86 5.44
CA ALA A 25 10.33 -0.73 6.62
C ALA A 25 9.29 -1.85 6.64
N VAL A 26 9.63 -2.98 7.26
CA VAL A 26 8.69 -4.07 7.55
C VAL A 26 7.88 -3.67 8.77
N VAL A 27 6.57 -3.58 8.60
CA VAL A 27 5.63 -3.24 9.67
C VAL A 27 4.85 -4.49 10.07
N GLU A 28 4.61 -4.64 11.37
CA GLU A 28 3.68 -5.65 11.87
C GLU A 28 2.26 -5.11 11.72
N PHE A 29 1.45 -5.81 10.92
CA PHE A 29 0.04 -5.53 10.76
C PHE A 29 -0.76 -6.51 11.62
N ARG A 30 -1.59 -5.97 12.51
CA ARG A 30 -2.50 -6.73 13.37
C ARG A 30 -3.95 -6.45 13.01
N PHE A 31 -4.70 -7.51 12.71
CA PHE A 31 -6.12 -7.44 12.40
C PHE A 31 -6.91 -8.45 13.23
N LEU A 32 -7.65 -7.95 14.22
CA LEU A 32 -8.34 -8.75 15.24
C LEU A 32 -7.38 -9.73 15.94
N THR A 33 -7.37 -11.00 15.52
CA THR A 33 -6.53 -12.08 16.09
C THR A 33 -5.37 -12.47 15.16
N TRP A 34 -5.30 -11.89 13.95
CA TRP A 34 -4.28 -12.18 12.96
C TRP A 34 -3.16 -11.15 13.04
N SER A 35 -1.91 -11.62 12.93
CA SER A 35 -0.72 -10.77 12.84
C SER A 35 0.12 -11.21 11.66
N MET A 36 0.60 -10.26 10.86
CA MET A 36 1.47 -10.53 9.70
C MET A 36 2.47 -9.39 9.53
N SER A 37 3.70 -9.73 9.16
CA SER A 37 4.77 -8.77 8.88
C SER A 37 4.89 -8.57 7.37
N LEU A 38 4.83 -7.33 6.90
CA LEU A 38 4.96 -7.03 5.48
C LEU A 38 5.53 -5.62 5.25
N PRO A 39 6.17 -5.36 4.10
CA PRO A 39 6.71 -4.03 3.79
C PRO A 39 5.61 -2.96 3.80
N LEU A 40 5.87 -1.81 4.42
CA LEU A 40 4.93 -0.69 4.52
C LEU A 40 4.36 -0.29 3.16
N ALA A 41 5.19 -0.24 2.12
CA ALA A 41 4.75 0.10 0.77
C ALA A 41 3.68 -0.87 0.25
N LEU A 42 3.86 -2.18 0.50
CA LEU A 42 2.88 -3.19 0.11
C LEU A 42 1.58 -3.05 0.90
N LEU A 43 1.68 -2.79 2.21
CA LEU A 43 0.51 -2.52 3.06
C LEU A 43 -0.31 -1.34 2.53
N LEU A 44 0.36 -0.24 2.20
CA LEU A 44 -0.28 0.97 1.68
C LEU A 44 -1.01 0.71 0.36
N VAL A 45 -0.40 -0.03 -0.56
CA VAL A 45 -1.04 -0.41 -1.83
C VAL A 45 -2.30 -1.24 -1.58
N VAL A 46 -2.23 -2.25 -0.71
CA VAL A 46 -3.37 -3.11 -0.38
C VAL A 46 -4.50 -2.28 0.25
N ILE A 47 -4.20 -1.44 1.24
CA ILE A 47 -5.18 -0.58 1.90
C ILE A 47 -5.82 0.39 0.90
N TYR A 48 -5.03 0.99 0.01
CA TYR A 48 -5.52 1.91 -1.00
C TYR A 48 -6.52 1.24 -1.96
N VAL A 49 -6.18 0.05 -2.46
CA VAL A 49 -7.06 -0.71 -3.35
C VAL A 49 -8.35 -1.10 -2.62
N LEU A 50 -8.26 -1.60 -1.39
CA LEU A 50 -9.43 -1.93 -0.57
C LEU A 50 -10.31 -0.69 -0.33
N GLY A 51 -9.70 0.46 -0.04
CA GLY A 51 -10.37 1.74 0.12
C GLY A 51 -11.09 2.19 -1.16
N MET A 52 -10.46 2.02 -2.32
CA MET A 52 -11.07 2.35 -3.62
C MET A 52 -12.29 1.48 -3.92
N VAL A 53 -12.19 0.17 -3.71
CA VAL A 53 -13.30 -0.78 -3.93
C VAL A 53 -14.45 -0.50 -2.97
N SER A 54 -14.13 -0.32 -1.68
CA SER A 54 -15.13 -0.05 -0.63
C SER A 54 -15.79 1.32 -0.85
N GLY A 55 -15.01 2.35 -1.13
CA GLY A 55 -15.49 3.71 -1.38
C GLY A 55 -16.38 3.81 -2.62
N ARG A 56 -16.01 3.13 -3.72
CA ARG A 56 -16.84 3.07 -4.93
C ARG A 56 -18.19 2.41 -4.66
N SER A 57 -18.18 1.31 -3.90
CA SER A 57 -19.39 0.57 -3.52
C SER A 57 -20.30 1.40 -2.63
N LEU A 58 -19.73 2.07 -1.62
CA LEU A 58 -20.45 2.96 -0.72
C LEU A 58 -21.06 4.15 -1.47
N PHE A 59 -20.29 4.79 -2.36
CA PHE A 59 -20.78 5.91 -3.16
C PHE A 59 -21.92 5.49 -4.09
N ALA A 60 -21.82 4.31 -4.70
CA ALA A 60 -22.88 3.75 -5.54
C ALA A 60 -24.17 3.51 -4.73
N LEU A 61 -24.06 3.00 -3.50
CA LEU A 61 -25.20 2.78 -2.61
C LEU A 61 -25.85 4.11 -2.20
N ILE A 62 -25.06 5.09 -1.76
CA ILE A 62 -25.56 6.42 -1.38
C ILE A 62 -26.27 7.09 -2.57
N ARG A 63 -25.71 6.96 -3.78
CA ARG A 63 -26.34 7.50 -5.00
C ARG A 63 -27.69 6.85 -5.29
N ARG A 64 -27.81 5.53 -5.10
CA ARG A 64 -29.08 4.79 -5.27
C ARG A 64 -30.12 5.23 -4.23
N LEU A 65 -29.72 5.37 -2.98
CA LEU A 65 -30.61 5.81 -1.90
C LEU A 65 -31.14 7.23 -2.12
N ARG A 66 -30.28 8.17 -2.58
CA ARG A 66 -30.71 9.52 -2.93
C ARG A 66 -31.72 9.54 -4.09
N ARG A 67 -31.47 8.76 -5.15
CA ARG A 67 -32.40 8.65 -6.28
C ARG A 67 -33.76 8.07 -5.89
N ARG A 68 -33.79 7.08 -5.00
CA ARG A 68 -35.05 6.51 -4.48
C ARG A 68 -35.86 7.54 -3.70
N ARG A 69 -35.21 8.35 -2.85
CA ARG A 69 -35.90 9.41 -2.08
C ARG A 69 -36.48 10.53 -2.96
N SER A 70 -35.87 10.83 -4.10
CA SER A 70 -36.41 11.82 -5.05
C SER A 70 -37.54 11.27 -5.94
N ALA A 71 -37.78 9.96 -5.92
CA ALA A 71 -38.82 9.28 -6.72
C ALA A 71 -40.10 8.98 -5.92
N GLU A 72 -40.18 9.43 -4.66
CA GLU A 72 -41.43 9.58 -3.91
C GLU A 72 -41.87 11.06 -3.97
N PRO A 73 -42.50 11.50 -5.08
CA PRO A 73 -43.21 12.77 -5.08
C PRO A 73 -44.42 12.62 -4.17
N HIS A 74 -44.59 13.61 -3.29
CA HIS A 74 -45.72 13.78 -2.39
C HIS A 74 -47.05 13.24 -2.97
N ARG A 75 -47.61 12.24 -2.29
CA ARG A 75 -49.05 12.04 -2.22
C ARG A 75 -49.52 12.38 -0.82
#